data_AF-A0A5E4HRA2-F1
#
_entry.id   AF-A0A5E4HRA2-F1
#
_cell.length_a   1.000
_cell.length_b   1.000
_cell.length_c   1.000
_cell.angle_alpha   90.00
_cell.angle_beta   90.00
_cell.angle_gamma   90.00
#
_symmetry.space_group_name_H-M   'P 1'
#
loop_
_entity.id
_entity.type
_entity.pdbx_description
1 polymer ?
#
loop_
_entity_poly.entity_id
_entity_poly.type
_entity_poly.pdbx_seq_one_letter_code
_entity_poly.pdbx_strand_id
1 'polypeptide(L)'
;MANRSILTLMLSFLLIMPSLACADLGPKPTMDFSLVYETSKQVQLLGGEQFECEDANCADIKPLLQVGPQRFTCESESCRSMAYGYSRYQKLVLNFSDRTRESNVFKSGAFSSNYVVRVRDDGLFVEDMTPPSVGRFLLFCVSLLVTLVLESVAALVFVVFLKLPRGRIVAFVAVANIISLPIVWLVFPLLGNAILVILLSEAFAVLFEAAFIHLLNKKILSLRLALALSIVTNLMSFVVGNILLWLSLSM
;
A
#
# COMPACT_ATOMS: atom_id res chain seq x y z
N MET A 1 19.98 5.83 33.59
CA MET A 1 20.92 5.27 32.60
C MET A 1 20.27 4.41 31.50
N ALA A 2 18.94 4.19 31.49
CA ALA A 2 18.25 3.38 30.48
C ALA A 2 18.05 4.02 29.09
N ASN A 3 18.58 5.23 28.84
CA ASN A 3 18.13 6.08 27.73
C ASN A 3 19.00 6.04 26.46
N ARG A 4 20.25 5.56 26.56
CA ARG A 4 21.14 5.43 25.40
C ARG A 4 20.91 4.11 24.68
N SER A 5 20.87 2.99 25.39
CA SER A 5 20.76 1.66 24.80
C SER A 5 19.46 1.44 24.02
N ILE A 6 18.34 2.00 24.48
CA ILE A 6 17.04 1.92 23.76
C ILE A 6 17.09 2.74 22.47
N LEU A 7 17.68 3.94 22.51
CA LEU A 7 17.83 4.79 21.33
C LEU A 7 18.74 4.15 20.28
N THR A 8 19.85 3.53 20.69
CA THR A 8 20.73 2.80 19.77
C THR A 8 20.03 1.59 19.16
N LEU A 9 19.27 0.84 19.97
CA LEU A 9 18.52 -0.33 19.51
C LEU A 9 17.44 0.06 18.49
N MET A 10 16.69 1.14 18.75
CA MET A 10 15.69 1.67 17.83
C MET A 10 16.32 2.19 16.52
N LEU A 11 17.47 2.88 16.60
CA LEU A 11 18.17 3.38 15.41
C LEU A 11 18.76 2.25 14.56
N SER A 12 19.29 1.20 15.21
CA SER A 12 19.76 0.00 14.50
C SER A 12 18.60 -0.78 13.89
N PHE A 13 17.44 -0.81 14.53
CA PHE A 13 16.24 -1.46 13.98
C PHE A 13 15.69 -0.70 12.77
N LEU A 14 15.71 0.64 12.80
CA LEU A 14 15.33 1.51 11.67
C LEU A 14 16.20 1.29 10.43
N LEU A 15 17.50 1.01 10.63
CA LEU A 15 18.46 0.77 9.55
C LEU A 15 18.33 -0.62 8.92
N ILE A 16 17.69 -1.59 9.60
CA ILE A 16 17.55 -2.98 9.14
C ILE A 16 16.18 -3.22 8.47
N MET A 17 15.20 -2.33 8.67
CA MET A 17 13.82 -2.47 8.19
C MET A 17 13.45 -1.87 6.81
N PRO A 18 14.35 -1.36 5.92
CA PRO A 18 13.88 -0.82 4.63
C PRO A 18 13.32 -1.92 3.70
N SER A 19 13.65 -3.19 3.92
CA SER A 19 13.17 -4.31 3.09
C SER A 19 11.77 -4.81 3.42
N LEU A 20 11.17 -4.36 4.53
CA LEU A 20 9.83 -4.78 4.96
C LEU A 20 8.80 -3.65 4.88
N ALA A 21 9.21 -2.40 4.66
CA ALA A 21 8.39 -1.17 4.60
C ALA A 21 7.24 -1.22 3.56
N CYS A 22 6.15 -1.93 3.86
CA CYS A 22 5.05 -2.24 2.97
C CYS A 22 3.63 -2.01 3.52
N ALA A 23 3.39 -1.69 4.80
CA ALA A 23 2.01 -1.66 5.35
C ALA A 23 1.39 -0.27 5.59
N ASP A 24 2.19 0.79 5.81
CA ASP A 24 1.62 2.10 6.19
C ASP A 24 1.24 3.02 5.03
N LEU A 25 1.41 2.54 3.79
CA LEU A 25 0.99 3.26 2.58
C LEU A 25 -0.51 3.20 2.29
N GLY A 26 -1.31 2.83 3.28
CA GLY A 26 -2.76 2.69 3.14
C GLY A 26 -3.12 1.49 2.28
N PRO A 27 -4.42 1.37 1.93
CA PRO A 27 -4.81 0.30 1.03
C PRO A 27 -4.07 0.51 -0.31
N LYS A 28 -3.72 -0.58 -1.00
CA LYS A 28 -3.03 -0.51 -2.28
C LYS A 28 -4.01 -0.68 -3.42
N PRO A 29 -3.88 0.07 -4.53
CA PRO A 29 -4.73 -0.17 -5.66
C PRO A 29 -4.52 -1.59 -6.23
N THR A 30 -5.61 -2.21 -6.65
CA THR A 30 -5.62 -3.55 -7.26
C THR A 30 -6.34 -3.54 -8.61
N MET A 31 -5.90 -4.43 -9.50
CA MET A 31 -6.61 -4.77 -10.72
C MET A 31 -6.85 -6.27 -10.77
N ASP A 32 -8.11 -6.66 -10.89
CA ASP A 32 -8.54 -8.03 -11.04
C ASP A 32 -9.00 -8.24 -12.49
N PHE A 33 -8.47 -9.28 -13.13
CA PHE A 33 -8.68 -9.58 -14.55
C PHE A 33 -9.35 -10.94 -14.68
N SER A 34 -10.51 -11.00 -15.32
CA SER A 34 -11.20 -12.24 -15.66
C SER A 34 -11.03 -12.56 -17.14
N LEU A 35 -10.55 -13.75 -17.48
CA LEU A 35 -10.31 -14.14 -18.87
C LEU A 35 -11.57 -14.77 -19.47
N VAL A 36 -11.93 -14.33 -20.67
CA VAL A 36 -13.01 -14.89 -21.49
C VAL A 36 -12.42 -15.37 -22.80
N TYR A 37 -12.45 -16.68 -23.04
CA TYR A 37 -11.84 -17.29 -24.22
C TYR A 37 -12.79 -17.21 -25.42
N GLU A 38 -12.42 -16.41 -26.42
CA GLU A 38 -13.08 -16.25 -27.73
C GLU A 38 -12.18 -16.81 -28.84
N THR A 39 -11.49 -17.91 -28.56
CA THR A 39 -10.53 -18.55 -29.48
C THR A 39 -11.12 -19.75 -30.19
N SER A 40 -10.64 -20.05 -31.40
CA SER A 40 -11.06 -21.22 -32.16
C SER A 40 -10.50 -22.54 -31.60
N LYS A 41 -9.41 -22.46 -30.84
CA LYS A 41 -8.77 -23.59 -30.16
C LYS A 41 -8.69 -23.35 -28.66
N GLN A 42 -8.80 -24.43 -27.89
CA GLN A 42 -8.57 -24.38 -26.45
C GLN A 42 -7.08 -24.11 -26.18
N VAL A 43 -6.79 -23.07 -25.41
CA VAL A 43 -5.44 -22.67 -25.02
C VAL A 43 -5.37 -22.56 -23.50
N GLN A 44 -4.22 -22.89 -22.92
CA GLN A 44 -4.01 -22.79 -21.48
C GLN A 44 -3.16 -21.55 -21.17
N LEU A 45 -3.56 -20.76 -20.18
CA LEU A 45 -2.73 -19.68 -19.67
C LEU A 45 -1.55 -20.27 -18.88
N LEU A 46 -0.34 -19.87 -19.25
CA LEU A 46 0.91 -20.26 -18.57
C LEU A 46 1.42 -19.17 -17.62
N GLY A 47 1.01 -17.92 -17.82
CA GLY A 47 1.41 -16.77 -17.00
C GLY A 47 1.44 -15.49 -17.82
N GLY A 48 2.11 -14.46 -17.32
CA GLY A 48 2.27 -13.21 -18.06
C GLY A 48 2.88 -12.09 -17.24
N GLU A 49 2.98 -10.92 -17.87
CA GLU A 49 3.48 -9.70 -17.28
C GLU A 49 2.52 -8.54 -17.54
N GLN A 50 2.45 -7.63 -16.58
CA GLN A 50 1.78 -6.35 -16.73
C GLN A 50 2.83 -5.27 -16.95
N PHE A 51 2.56 -4.38 -17.89
CA PHE A 51 3.39 -3.24 -18.22
C PHE A 51 2.63 -1.94 -18.00
N GLU A 52 3.38 -0.91 -17.65
CA GLU A 52 2.92 0.44 -17.34
C GLU A 52 3.52 1.45 -18.32
N CYS A 53 2.73 2.50 -18.62
CA CYS A 53 3.09 3.58 -19.55
C CYS A 53 2.46 4.92 -19.14
N GLU A 54 3.10 6.03 -19.49
CA GLU A 54 2.54 7.38 -19.34
C GLU A 54 1.81 7.87 -20.60
N ASP A 55 2.21 7.37 -21.78
CA ASP A 55 1.60 7.73 -23.06
C ASP A 55 0.45 6.78 -23.46
N ALA A 56 -0.56 7.33 -24.16
CA ALA A 56 -1.73 6.57 -24.61
C ALA A 56 -1.40 5.48 -25.66
N ASN A 57 -0.29 5.62 -26.38
CA ASN A 57 0.22 4.60 -27.30
C ASN A 57 1.22 3.66 -26.63
N CYS A 58 1.55 3.89 -25.35
CA CYS A 58 2.44 3.05 -24.55
C CYS A 58 3.83 2.85 -25.17
N ALA A 59 4.38 3.92 -25.76
CA ALA A 59 5.71 3.91 -26.40
C ALA A 59 6.85 3.79 -25.37
N ASP A 60 6.60 4.20 -24.12
CA ASP A 60 7.53 4.23 -22.99
C ASP A 60 7.34 3.05 -22.03
N ILE A 61 7.03 1.88 -22.59
CA ILE A 61 6.64 0.68 -21.84
C ILE A 61 7.68 0.23 -20.83
N LYS A 62 7.24 0.00 -19.59
CA LYS A 62 8.05 -0.53 -18.49
C LYS A 62 7.29 -1.65 -17.78
N PRO A 63 7.96 -2.74 -17.38
CA PRO A 63 7.30 -3.79 -16.60
C PRO A 63 6.85 -3.25 -15.24
N LEU A 64 5.73 -3.73 -14.74
CA LEU A 64 5.29 -3.46 -13.38
C LEU A 64 6.37 -3.94 -12.40
N LEU A 65 6.94 -2.99 -11.65
CA LEU A 65 8.05 -3.26 -10.75
C LEU A 65 7.63 -4.26 -9.66
N GLN A 66 8.35 -5.36 -9.50
CA GLN A 66 8.03 -6.36 -8.46
C GLN A 66 8.81 -6.05 -7.18
N VAL A 67 8.22 -5.23 -6.30
CA VAL A 67 8.83 -4.84 -5.01
C VAL A 67 7.80 -5.00 -3.89
N GLY A 68 8.17 -5.77 -2.86
CA GLY A 68 7.30 -6.02 -1.71
C GLY A 68 6.01 -6.77 -2.09
N PRO A 69 4.82 -6.25 -1.72
CA PRO A 69 3.54 -6.84 -2.10
C PRO A 69 3.13 -6.50 -3.54
N GLN A 70 3.77 -5.52 -4.19
CA GLN A 70 3.47 -5.17 -5.58
C GLN A 70 3.91 -6.30 -6.52
N ARG A 71 2.95 -6.89 -7.22
CA ARG A 71 3.15 -8.01 -8.15
C ARG A 71 1.97 -8.15 -9.10
N PHE A 72 2.24 -8.81 -10.23
CA PHE A 72 1.24 -9.33 -11.15
C PHE A 72 1.31 -10.86 -11.13
N THR A 73 0.18 -11.52 -10.91
CA THR A 73 0.08 -12.98 -10.78
C THR A 73 -1.12 -13.50 -11.55
N CYS A 74 -0.97 -14.62 -12.24
CA CYS A 74 -2.06 -15.26 -12.99
C CYS A 74 -2.30 -16.68 -12.49
N GLU A 75 -3.59 -17.06 -12.48
CA GLU A 75 -4.10 -18.43 -12.32
C GLU A 75 -4.69 -18.90 -13.65
N SER A 76 -5.39 -20.04 -13.71
CA SER A 76 -5.84 -20.63 -14.99
C SER A 76 -6.77 -19.74 -15.82
N GLU A 77 -7.62 -18.95 -15.17
CA GLU A 77 -8.66 -18.13 -15.83
C GLU A 77 -8.73 -16.68 -15.32
N SER A 78 -7.78 -16.29 -14.47
CA SER A 78 -7.76 -14.96 -13.87
C SER A 78 -6.34 -14.46 -13.72
N CYS A 79 -6.18 -13.15 -13.71
CA CYS A 79 -4.95 -12.51 -13.27
C CYS A 79 -5.28 -11.44 -12.25
N ARG A 80 -4.32 -11.14 -11.37
CA ARG A 80 -4.44 -10.14 -10.35
C ARG A 80 -3.17 -9.31 -10.28
N SER A 81 -3.36 -8.02 -10.08
CA SER A 81 -2.31 -7.04 -9.88
C SER A 81 -2.54 -6.25 -8.60
N MET A 82 -1.46 -5.93 -7.92
CA MET A 82 -1.43 -4.96 -6.83
C MET A 82 -0.21 -4.06 -7.01
N ALA A 83 -0.35 -2.75 -6.80
CA ALA A 83 0.76 -1.80 -6.89
C ALA A 83 0.67 -0.69 -5.84
N TYR A 84 1.78 -0.01 -5.55
CA TYR A 84 1.77 1.21 -4.71
C TYR A 84 1.13 2.40 -5.41
N GLY A 85 1.12 2.36 -6.74
CA GLY A 85 0.45 3.28 -7.64
C GLY A 85 0.60 2.70 -9.04
N TYR A 86 -0.41 2.93 -9.88
CA TYR A 86 -0.34 2.55 -11.28
C TYR A 86 -0.06 3.78 -12.13
N SER A 87 0.74 3.61 -13.18
CA SER A 87 0.83 4.61 -14.24
C SER A 87 -0.52 4.73 -14.96
N ARG A 88 -0.71 5.83 -15.71
CA ARG A 88 -2.00 6.15 -16.32
C ARG A 88 -2.48 5.11 -17.33
N TYR A 89 -1.56 4.50 -18.06
CA TYR A 89 -1.84 3.49 -19.07
C TYR A 89 -1.13 2.19 -18.75
N GLN A 90 -1.74 1.11 -19.20
CA GLN A 90 -1.36 -0.25 -18.88
C GLN A 90 -1.48 -1.14 -20.12
N LYS A 91 -0.69 -2.21 -20.15
CA LYS A 91 -0.74 -3.24 -21.19
C LYS A 91 -0.42 -4.61 -20.59
N LEU A 92 -1.13 -5.65 -21.03
CA LEU A 92 -0.88 -7.03 -20.63
C LEU A 92 -0.16 -7.78 -21.75
N VAL A 93 0.80 -8.62 -21.35
CA VAL A 93 1.43 -9.60 -22.23
C VAL A 93 1.30 -10.95 -21.53
N LEU A 94 0.43 -11.81 -22.06
CA LEU A 94 0.12 -13.10 -21.46
C LEU A 94 0.67 -14.24 -22.33
N ASN A 95 1.27 -15.23 -21.67
CA ASN A 95 1.85 -16.41 -22.29
C ASN A 95 0.84 -17.55 -22.23
N PHE A 96 0.44 -18.07 -23.39
CA PHE A 96 -0.43 -19.24 -23.48
C PHE A 96 0.35 -20.44 -24.02
N SER A 97 -0.24 -21.63 -23.93
CA SER A 97 0.34 -22.90 -24.38
C SER A 97 0.74 -22.92 -25.85
N ASP A 98 0.12 -22.09 -26.69
CA ASP A 98 0.40 -21.99 -28.11
C ASP A 98 1.32 -20.81 -28.45
N ARG A 99 1.03 -19.62 -27.92
CA ARG A 99 1.75 -18.38 -28.19
C ARG A 99 1.51 -17.31 -27.13
N THR A 100 2.40 -16.33 -27.12
CA THR A 100 2.20 -15.08 -26.37
C THR A 100 1.21 -14.17 -27.08
N ARG A 101 0.34 -13.50 -26.33
CA ARG A 101 -0.62 -12.51 -26.83
C ARG A 101 -0.49 -11.21 -26.04
N GLU A 102 -0.67 -10.10 -26.74
CA GLU A 102 -0.63 -8.76 -26.16
C GLU A 102 -2.02 -8.11 -26.15
N SER A 103 -2.29 -7.25 -25.17
CA SER A 103 -3.51 -6.46 -25.12
C SER A 103 -3.45 -5.15 -25.89
N ASN A 104 -4.61 -4.57 -26.15
CA ASN A 104 -4.72 -3.12 -26.34
C ASN A 104 -4.17 -2.37 -25.12
N VAL A 105 -3.79 -1.11 -25.32
CA VAL A 105 -3.51 -0.20 -24.22
C VAL A 105 -4.83 0.16 -23.55
N PHE A 106 -4.86 0.08 -22.22
CA PHE A 106 -6.02 0.46 -21.40
C PHE A 106 -5.59 1.42 -20.29
N LYS A 107 -6.55 2.17 -19.75
CA LYS A 107 -6.28 3.11 -18.65
C LYS A 107 -6.32 2.39 -17.33
N SER A 108 -5.48 2.82 -16.38
CA SER A 108 -5.67 2.43 -14.99
C SER A 108 -7.00 2.99 -14.48
N GLY A 109 -7.83 2.07 -14.02
CA GLY A 109 -9.16 2.33 -13.50
C GLY A 109 -9.13 2.80 -12.06
N ALA A 110 -10.13 2.38 -11.32
CA ALA A 110 -10.23 2.68 -9.91
C ALA A 110 -9.17 2.04 -9.02
N PHE A 111 -9.17 2.50 -7.77
CA PHE A 111 -8.36 1.92 -6.71
C PHE A 111 -8.59 0.41 -6.56
N SER A 112 -9.79 -0.10 -6.79
CA SER A 112 -10.01 -1.52 -7.04
C SER A 112 -10.77 -1.60 -8.35
N SER A 113 -10.13 -2.18 -9.36
CA SER A 113 -10.65 -2.26 -10.72
C SER A 113 -10.90 -3.70 -11.13
N ASN A 114 -12.00 -3.94 -11.83
CA ASN A 114 -12.30 -5.22 -12.44
C ASN A 114 -12.27 -5.07 -13.96
N TYR A 115 -11.48 -5.89 -14.62
CA TYR A 115 -11.36 -5.93 -16.07
C TYR A 115 -11.76 -7.30 -16.61
N VAL A 116 -12.36 -7.28 -17.79
CA VAL A 116 -12.57 -8.48 -18.59
C VAL A 116 -11.54 -8.51 -19.71
N VAL A 117 -10.81 -9.61 -19.81
CA VAL A 117 -9.81 -9.87 -20.84
C VAL A 117 -10.38 -10.87 -21.84
N ARG A 118 -10.79 -10.39 -23.00
CA ARG A 118 -11.21 -11.25 -24.12
C ARG A 118 -9.97 -11.80 -24.81
N VAL A 119 -9.77 -13.11 -24.70
CA VAL A 119 -8.66 -13.83 -25.35
C VAL A 119 -9.13 -14.20 -26.76
N ARG A 120 -8.53 -13.61 -27.78
CA ARG A 120 -8.84 -13.87 -29.19
C ARG A 120 -7.70 -14.60 -29.86
N ASP A 121 -8.00 -15.10 -31.06
CA ASP A 121 -6.98 -15.78 -31.86
C ASP A 121 -5.81 -14.85 -32.16
N ASP A 122 -6.05 -13.56 -32.44
CA ASP A 122 -5.08 -12.54 -32.85
C ASP A 122 -4.44 -11.73 -31.71
N GLY A 123 -5.04 -11.68 -30.52
CA GLY A 123 -4.52 -10.90 -29.41
C GLY A 123 -5.42 -10.93 -28.16
N LEU A 124 -5.23 -9.95 -27.28
CA LEU A 124 -6.08 -9.73 -26.11
C LEU A 124 -6.83 -8.40 -26.24
N PHE A 125 -8.06 -8.36 -25.75
CA PHE A 125 -8.82 -7.11 -25.62
C PHE A 125 -9.29 -6.93 -24.18
N VAL A 126 -8.90 -5.82 -23.56
CA VAL A 126 -9.15 -5.52 -22.14
C VAL A 126 -10.23 -4.44 -22.06
N GLU A 127 -11.32 -4.77 -21.36
CA GLU A 127 -12.46 -3.90 -21.09
C GLU A 127 -12.55 -3.60 -19.59
N ASP A 128 -12.70 -2.32 -19.22
CA ASP A 128 -12.95 -1.91 -17.84
C ASP A 128 -14.42 -2.16 -17.49
N MET A 129 -14.66 -3.03 -16.52
CA MET A 129 -15.98 -3.39 -15.98
C MET A 129 -16.18 -2.87 -14.56
N THR A 130 -15.34 -1.93 -14.12
CA THR A 130 -15.36 -1.43 -12.74
C THR A 130 -16.65 -0.65 -12.47
N PRO A 131 -17.47 -1.07 -11.49
CA PRO A 131 -18.69 -0.35 -11.16
C PRO A 131 -18.38 1.05 -10.58
N PRO A 132 -19.25 2.05 -10.79
CA PRO A 132 -19.06 3.39 -10.26
C PRO A 132 -18.94 3.39 -8.72
N SER A 133 -18.00 4.20 -8.24
CA SER A 133 -17.18 3.94 -7.06
C SER A 133 -17.77 4.31 -5.69
N VAL A 134 -18.63 3.45 -5.13
CA VAL A 134 -18.97 3.50 -3.69
C VAL A 134 -17.90 2.82 -2.82
N GLY A 135 -17.18 1.83 -3.37
CA GLY A 135 -16.23 1.00 -2.61
C GLY A 135 -14.97 1.73 -2.11
N ARG A 136 -14.48 2.75 -2.83
CA ARG A 136 -13.21 3.41 -2.47
C ARG A 136 -13.28 4.15 -1.13
N PHE A 137 -14.36 4.91 -0.91
CA PHE A 137 -14.52 5.67 0.32
C PHE A 137 -14.73 4.74 1.52
N LEU A 138 -15.49 3.66 1.34
CA LEU A 138 -15.69 2.67 2.39
C LEU A 138 -14.37 1.99 2.79
N LEU A 139 -13.57 1.54 1.82
CA LEU A 139 -12.25 0.95 2.09
C LEU A 139 -11.33 1.93 2.80
N PHE A 140 -11.29 3.19 2.36
CA PHE A 140 -10.55 4.24 3.03
C PHE A 140 -10.98 4.40 4.50
N CYS A 141 -12.28 4.50 4.78
CA CYS A 141 -12.80 4.65 6.13
C CYS A 141 -12.49 3.43 7.02
N VAL A 142 -12.62 2.22 6.47
CA VAL A 142 -12.30 0.97 7.19
C VAL A 142 -10.82 0.90 7.50
N SER A 143 -9.94 1.16 6.53
CA SER A 143 -8.49 1.19 6.75
C SER A 143 -8.11 2.24 7.79
N LEU A 144 -8.66 3.44 7.71
CA LEU A 144 -8.41 4.51 8.68
C LEU A 144 -8.84 4.10 10.09
N LEU A 145 -10.02 3.51 10.23
CA LEU A 145 -10.54 3.05 11.51
C LEU A 145 -9.64 1.96 12.12
N VAL A 146 -9.20 0.99 11.32
CA VAL A 146 -8.31 -0.09 11.77
C VAL A 146 -6.97 0.49 12.23
N THR A 147 -6.35 1.37 11.46
CA THR A 147 -5.08 2.01 11.84
C THR A 147 -5.23 2.80 13.13
N LEU A 148 -6.29 3.63 13.24
CA LEU A 148 -6.56 4.41 14.46
C LEU A 148 -6.70 3.53 15.70
N VAL A 149 -7.36 2.37 15.59
CA VAL A 149 -7.49 1.42 16.70
C VAL A 149 -6.12 0.85 17.07
N LEU A 150 -5.35 0.36 16.10
CA LEU A 150 -4.04 -0.25 16.33
C LEU A 150 -3.07 0.75 16.98
N GLU A 151 -2.99 1.97 16.46
CA GLU A 151 -2.08 2.98 16.98
C GLU A 151 -2.51 3.53 18.34
N SER A 152 -3.82 3.66 18.58
CA SER A 152 -4.32 4.03 19.90
C SER A 152 -4.00 2.96 20.95
N VAL A 153 -4.09 1.67 20.59
CA VAL A 153 -3.70 0.56 21.47
C VAL A 153 -2.20 0.57 21.72
N ALA A 154 -1.37 0.71 20.68
CA ALA A 154 0.09 0.80 20.83
C ALA A 154 0.50 2.00 21.70
N ALA A 155 -0.13 3.15 21.49
CA ALA A 155 0.08 4.33 22.31
C ALA A 155 -0.33 4.09 23.76
N LEU A 156 -1.49 3.45 24.01
CA LEU A 156 -1.96 3.11 25.35
C LEU A 156 -0.95 2.22 26.09
N VAL A 157 -0.44 1.18 25.43
CA VAL A 157 0.61 0.30 26.00
C VAL A 157 1.85 1.11 26.35
N PHE A 158 2.33 1.97 25.44
CA PHE A 158 3.49 2.83 25.66
C PHE A 158 3.32 3.76 26.87
N VAL A 159 2.18 4.46 26.96
CA VAL A 159 1.94 5.39 28.08
C VAL A 159 1.71 4.69 29.41
N VAL A 160 1.10 3.50 29.41
CA VAL A 160 0.93 2.68 30.62
C VAL A 160 2.28 2.23 31.14
N PHE A 161 3.15 1.73 30.26
CA PHE A 161 4.50 1.28 30.62
C PHE A 161 5.35 2.41 31.21
N LEU A 162 5.26 3.61 30.65
CA LEU A 162 6.00 4.79 31.13
C LEU A 162 5.27 5.58 32.23
N LYS A 163 4.10 5.11 32.71
CA LYS A 163 3.27 5.77 33.73
C LYS A 163 2.91 7.23 33.37
N LEU A 164 2.64 7.49 32.10
CA LEU A 164 2.26 8.79 31.57
C LEU A 164 0.73 8.99 31.59
N PRO A 165 0.22 10.23 31.50
CA PRO A 165 -1.22 10.52 31.44
C PRO A 165 -1.87 9.89 30.22
N ARG A 166 -2.76 8.92 30.45
CA ARG A 166 -3.28 8.03 29.40
C ARG A 166 -4.19 8.73 28.40
N GLY A 167 -5.29 9.31 28.87
CA GLY A 167 -6.34 9.82 28.00
C GLY A 167 -5.87 10.92 27.06
N ARG A 168 -5.11 11.91 27.59
CA ARG A 168 -4.67 13.06 26.80
C ARG A 168 -3.70 12.67 25.68
N ILE A 169 -2.69 11.84 25.97
CA ILE A 169 -1.67 11.49 24.97
C ILE A 169 -2.27 10.60 23.89
N VAL A 170 -3.04 9.57 24.26
CA VAL A 170 -3.69 8.67 23.29
C VAL A 170 -4.67 9.44 22.39
N ALA A 171 -5.44 10.40 22.94
CA ALA A 171 -6.32 11.24 22.14
C ALA A 171 -5.55 12.06 21.10
N PHE A 172 -4.38 12.62 21.44
CA PHE A 172 -3.57 13.37 20.49
C PHE A 172 -2.86 12.48 19.46
N VAL A 173 -2.53 11.23 19.79
CA VAL A 173 -2.08 10.23 18.80
C VAL A 173 -3.19 10.00 17.77
N ALA A 174 -4.41 9.71 18.20
CA ALA A 174 -5.53 9.49 17.29
C ALA A 174 -5.80 10.72 16.40
N VAL A 175 -5.77 11.94 16.96
CA VAL A 175 -5.93 13.18 16.17
C VAL A 175 -4.77 13.37 15.19
N ALA A 176 -3.53 13.08 15.59
CA ALA A 176 -2.38 13.18 14.70
C ALA A 176 -2.55 12.24 13.49
N ASN A 177 -2.91 10.98 13.73
CA ASN A 177 -3.21 9.97 12.70
C ASN A 177 -4.37 10.37 11.77
N ILE A 178 -5.46 10.94 12.31
CA ILE A 178 -6.59 11.45 11.50
C ILE A 178 -6.12 12.51 10.49
N ILE A 179 -5.04 13.24 10.79
CA ILE A 179 -4.48 14.27 9.92
C ILE A 179 -3.38 13.70 9.03
N SER A 180 -2.43 12.93 9.60
CA SER A 180 -1.27 12.41 8.88
C SER A 180 -1.67 11.38 7.82
N LEU A 181 -2.54 10.42 8.15
CA LEU A 181 -2.87 9.30 7.26
C LEU A 181 -3.57 9.75 5.96
N PRO A 182 -4.57 10.65 5.96
CA PRO A 182 -5.14 11.14 4.70
C PRO A 182 -4.11 11.87 3.82
N ILE A 183 -3.15 12.59 4.43
CA ILE A 183 -2.07 13.23 3.68
C ILE A 183 -1.16 12.16 3.07
N VAL A 184 -0.75 11.16 3.86
CA VAL A 184 0.06 10.03 3.41
C VAL A 184 -0.63 9.28 2.27
N TRP A 185 -1.93 9.00 2.36
CA TRP A 185 -2.64 8.19 1.38
C TRP A 185 -3.11 8.95 0.13
N LEU A 186 -3.31 10.27 0.20
CA LEU A 186 -3.84 11.05 -0.92
C LEU A 186 -2.79 11.92 -1.62
N VAL A 187 -1.77 12.38 -0.90
CA VAL A 187 -0.78 13.33 -1.43
C VAL A 187 0.47 12.61 -1.92
N PHE A 188 1.05 11.72 -1.12
CA PHE A 188 2.32 11.09 -1.48
C PHE A 188 2.26 10.22 -2.73
N PRO A 189 1.20 9.42 -3.00
CA PRO A 189 1.11 8.64 -4.23
C PRO A 189 1.22 9.47 -5.52
N LEU A 190 0.97 10.78 -5.47
CA LEU A 190 1.13 11.69 -6.61
C LEU A 190 2.58 11.88 -7.07
N LEU A 191 3.56 11.39 -6.29
CA LEU A 191 4.98 11.45 -6.64
C LEU A 191 5.37 10.46 -7.75
N GLY A 192 4.54 9.43 -8.03
CA GLY A 192 4.75 8.46 -9.11
C GLY A 192 5.95 7.50 -8.95
N ASN A 193 6.86 7.77 -8.03
CA ASN A 193 8.00 6.91 -7.74
C ASN A 193 7.82 6.17 -6.42
N ALA A 194 7.59 4.85 -6.47
CA ALA A 194 7.30 4.04 -5.29
C ALA A 194 8.33 4.18 -4.16
N ILE A 195 9.62 4.26 -4.48
CA ILE A 195 10.68 4.40 -3.47
C ILE A 195 10.58 5.74 -2.75
N LEU A 196 10.40 6.83 -3.51
CA LEU A 196 10.22 8.17 -2.94
C LEU A 196 8.93 8.27 -2.13
N VAL A 197 7.84 7.66 -2.61
CA VAL A 197 6.57 7.59 -1.88
C VAL A 197 6.79 6.97 -0.51
N ILE A 198 7.36 5.76 -0.45
CA ILE A 198 7.64 5.04 0.81
C ILE A 198 8.51 5.89 1.73
N LEU A 199 9.67 6.33 1.26
CA LEU A 199 10.64 7.01 2.13
C LEU A 199 10.10 8.33 2.69
N LEU A 200 9.43 9.12 1.86
CA LEU A 200 8.97 10.44 2.25
C LEU A 200 7.68 10.37 3.08
N SER A 201 6.78 9.42 2.81
CA SER A 201 5.55 9.28 3.60
C SER A 201 5.83 8.80 5.02
N GLU A 202 6.72 7.83 5.18
CA GLU A 202 7.12 7.27 6.48
C GLU A 202 7.84 8.32 7.32
N ALA A 203 8.79 9.04 6.70
CA ALA A 203 9.48 10.15 7.36
C ALA A 203 8.49 11.25 7.76
N PHE A 204 7.52 11.58 6.90
CA PHE A 204 6.48 12.55 7.20
C PHE A 204 5.61 12.10 8.37
N ALA A 205 5.04 10.89 8.33
CA ALA A 205 4.15 10.37 9.37
C ALA A 205 4.83 10.43 10.74
N VAL A 206 6.04 9.86 10.85
CA VAL A 206 6.79 9.83 12.10
C VAL A 206 7.13 11.23 12.63
N LEU A 207 7.67 12.10 11.76
CA LEU A 207 8.13 13.42 12.20
C LEU A 207 6.95 14.36 12.50
N PHE A 208 5.91 14.34 11.67
CA PHE A 208 4.72 15.14 11.85
C PHE A 208 4.00 14.76 13.15
N GLU A 209 3.75 13.47 13.38
CA GLU A 209 3.04 13.01 14.57
C GLU A 209 3.83 13.29 15.84
N ALA A 210 5.15 13.00 15.84
CA ALA A 210 6.02 13.32 16.96
C ALA A 210 5.99 14.81 17.30
N ALA A 211 6.09 15.68 16.29
CA ALA A 211 6.03 17.12 16.47
C ALA A 211 4.65 17.57 16.99
N PHE A 212 3.55 17.08 16.39
CA PHE A 212 2.19 17.41 16.77
C PHE A 212 1.89 17.02 18.23
N ILE A 213 2.19 15.77 18.60
CA ILE A 213 1.99 15.26 19.96
C ILE A 213 2.85 16.05 20.95
N HIS A 214 4.11 16.32 20.61
CA HIS A 214 5.01 17.10 21.47
C HIS A 214 4.49 18.52 21.70
N LEU A 215 4.12 19.25 20.65
CA LEU A 215 3.66 20.64 20.76
C LEU A 215 2.43 20.76 21.68
N LEU A 216 1.49 19.82 21.57
CA LEU A 216 0.25 19.81 22.36
C LEU A 216 0.41 19.23 23.78
N ASN A 217 1.56 18.57 24.05
CA ASN A 217 1.86 17.94 25.33
C ASN A 217 3.24 18.32 25.89
N LYS A 218 3.81 19.47 25.49
CA LYS A 218 5.21 19.84 25.80
C LYS A 218 5.57 19.88 27.29
N LYS A 219 4.57 20.08 28.15
CA LYS A 219 4.73 20.08 29.62
C LYS A 219 4.86 18.67 30.21
N ILE A 220 4.41 17.66 29.49
CA ILE A 220 4.30 16.26 29.94
C ILE A 220 5.29 15.38 29.19
N LEU A 221 5.42 15.61 27.88
CA LEU A 221 6.15 14.74 26.96
C LEU A 221 7.30 15.49 26.30
N SER A 222 8.54 15.07 26.60
CA SER A 222 9.72 15.55 25.89
C SER A 222 9.68 15.14 24.41
N LEU A 223 10.33 15.91 23.54
CA LEU A 223 10.38 15.62 22.10
C LEU A 223 10.92 14.21 21.81
N ARG A 224 11.90 13.73 22.60
CA ARG A 224 12.47 12.38 22.47
C ARG A 224 11.43 11.29 22.74
N LEU A 225 10.59 11.48 23.76
CA LEU A 225 9.52 10.54 24.07
C LEU A 225 8.38 10.60 23.05
N ALA A 226 8.07 11.78 22.52
CA ALA A 226 7.09 11.94 21.46
C ALA A 226 7.54 11.24 20.17
N LEU A 227 8.82 11.38 19.81
CA LEU A 227 9.43 10.68 18.68
C LEU A 227 9.44 9.16 18.89
N ALA A 228 9.84 8.70 20.08
CA ALA A 228 9.80 7.27 20.41
C ALA A 228 8.37 6.71 20.35
N LEU A 229 7.38 7.46 20.84
CA LEU A 229 5.98 7.08 20.77
C LEU A 229 5.52 6.93 19.32
N SER A 230 5.76 7.93 18.47
CA SER A 230 5.35 7.89 17.06
C SER A 230 6.05 6.77 16.28
N ILE A 231 7.35 6.55 16.51
CA ILE A 231 8.05 5.40 15.92
C ILE A 231 7.41 4.08 16.36
N VAL A 232 7.08 3.93 17.65
CA VAL A 232 6.45 2.70 18.16
C VAL A 232 5.07 2.49 17.56
N THR A 233 4.23 3.53 17.46
CA THR A 233 2.86 3.38 16.94
C THR A 233 2.88 3.00 15.46
N ASN A 234 3.65 3.72 14.63
CA ASN A 234 3.80 3.43 13.20
C ASN A 234 4.42 2.04 12.99
N LEU A 235 5.46 1.67 13.75
CA LEU A 235 6.07 0.34 13.64
C LEU A 235 5.08 -0.78 14.01
N MET A 236 4.24 -0.57 15.01
CA MET A 236 3.25 -1.56 15.44
C MET A 236 2.12 -1.73 14.43
N SER A 237 1.53 -0.64 13.93
CA SER A 237 0.51 -0.67 12.88
C SER A 237 1.08 -1.34 11.62
N PHE A 238 2.31 -1.02 11.28
CA PHE A 238 3.07 -1.63 10.20
C PHE A 238 3.24 -3.15 10.34
N VAL A 239 3.75 -3.65 11.48
CA VAL A 239 3.98 -5.10 11.68
C VAL A 239 2.66 -5.86 11.63
N VAL A 240 1.64 -5.36 12.34
CA VAL A 240 0.32 -6.01 12.40
C VAL A 240 -0.36 -5.99 11.04
N GLY A 241 -0.29 -4.87 10.31
CA GLY A 241 -0.85 -4.76 8.96
C GLY A 241 -0.26 -5.77 7.98
N ASN A 242 1.06 -5.98 8.02
CA ASN A 242 1.72 -7.00 7.18
C ASN A 242 1.30 -8.43 7.56
N ILE A 243 1.15 -8.74 8.84
CA ILE A 243 0.68 -10.06 9.29
C ILE A 243 -0.74 -10.33 8.78
N LEU A 244 -1.64 -9.34 8.92
CA LEU A 244 -3.01 -9.46 8.43
C LEU A 244 -3.08 -9.65 6.92
N LEU A 245 -2.25 -8.93 6.16
CA LEU A 245 -2.14 -9.08 4.71
C LEU A 245 -1.61 -10.46 4.32
N TRP A 246 -0.59 -10.96 5.01
CA TRP A 246 -0.04 -12.28 4.72
C TRP A 246 -1.07 -13.39 4.98
N LEU A 247 -1.83 -13.28 6.08
CA LEU A 247 -2.90 -14.22 6.39
C LEU A 247 -4.01 -14.19 5.33
N SER A 248 -4.39 -13.01 4.83
CA SER A 248 -5.45 -12.90 3.82
C SER A 248 -5.04 -13.41 2.43
N LEU A 249 -3.74 -13.39 2.11
CA LEU A 249 -3.20 -13.93 0.86
C LEU A 249 -2.96 -15.45 0.91
N SER A 250 -2.92 -16.04 2.11
CA SER A 250 -2.64 -17.47 2.31
C SER A 250 -3.89 -18.33 2.47
N MET A 251 -5.08 -17.72 2.45
CA MET A 251 -6.39 -18.37 2.49
C MET A 251 -7.02 -18.39 1.11
#